data_AF-A0A3B9HEW2-F1
#
_entry.id   AF-A0A3B9HEW2-F1
#
_cell.length_a   1.000
_cell.length_b   1.000
_cell.length_c   1.000
_cell.angle_alpha   90.00
_cell.angle_beta   90.00
_cell.angle_gamma   90.00
#
_symmetry.space_group_name_H-M   'P 1'
#
loop_
_entity.id
_entity.type
_entity.pdbx_description
1 polymer ?
#
loop_
_entity_poly.entity_id
_entity_poly.type
_entity_poly.pdbx_seq_one_letter_code
_entity_poly.pdbx_strand_id
1 'polypeptide(L)'
;MNLSRSLFKLILGNRLPRLDGKIIIQGPEKPVTIERDNWGIPYIRSESVTDGWFGLGFCQGQDRSFQLEVAQRVCRGTLSEIIGPLGLPVDRLSRRIGFHRSSVNQMSVLDGPTRSYLKAFTDGVNTGRLEGSSKKAHEFSILRCEPSTFEPQDALGILKLFAFQMGSNWDSELARLRILLNDGRNALEDLDPAYLTVYPDSSTLKPDKDQGNSVLKPLIEDIEAILSVIGQGGGSNNWSLSAKKTATDRPILSNDPHLSPSVPTQWYLASLHTSEWRMIGAAIVGLPGFVAGHNGFAAWGVTAGLADNTDLYIGNPCSNDQNTTNGKIRSFMEHIHIKGGGKTEELVTETNLGPVIGQSLGFPEYSITMNATWLDPVPFDTLVQLPKIRSFQEFKTSWKRWPFSTFNMAYADSNGNIGWQLVGDVPIRTSGKGTLPHPIAENWKDERIPIEELPFRYNPANGIIASANNKPTHNNG
;
A
#
# COMPACT_ATOMS: atom_id res chain seq x y z
N MET A 1 -35.01 21.35 7.02
CA MET A 1 -34.53 20.76 5.75
C MET A 1 -33.42 21.65 5.22
N ASN A 2 -32.20 21.14 5.00
CA ASN A 2 -31.06 21.97 4.64
C ASN A 2 -31.22 22.48 3.18
N LEU A 3 -31.38 23.79 2.99
CA LEU A 3 -31.65 24.42 1.68
C LEU A 3 -30.59 24.05 0.64
N SER A 4 -29.33 23.95 1.06
CA SER A 4 -28.22 23.52 0.19
C SER A 4 -28.41 22.10 -0.33
N ARG A 5 -28.83 21.15 0.54
CA ARG A 5 -29.09 19.76 0.16
C ARG A 5 -30.23 19.66 -0.85
N SER A 6 -31.30 20.44 -0.67
CA SER A 6 -32.42 20.50 -1.61
C SER A 6 -31.98 21.07 -2.96
N LEU A 7 -31.17 22.14 -2.96
CA LEU A 7 -30.62 22.73 -4.17
C LEU A 7 -29.67 21.78 -4.91
N PHE A 8 -28.75 21.11 -4.20
CA PHE A 8 -27.86 20.11 -4.79
C PHE A 8 -28.64 18.93 -5.39
N LYS A 9 -29.68 18.46 -4.69
CA LYS A 9 -30.56 17.41 -5.23
C LYS A 9 -31.32 17.88 -6.48
N LEU A 10 -31.76 19.13 -6.52
CA LEU A 10 -32.42 19.72 -7.68
C LEU A 10 -31.46 19.81 -8.89
N ILE A 11 -30.23 20.28 -8.67
CA ILE A 11 -29.24 20.51 -9.73
C ILE A 11 -28.62 19.19 -10.22
N LEU A 12 -28.25 18.28 -9.31
CA LEU A 12 -27.45 17.09 -9.63
C LEU A 12 -28.27 15.79 -9.70
N GLY A 13 -29.52 15.80 -9.22
CA GLY A 13 -30.41 14.65 -9.15
C GLY A 13 -30.01 13.60 -8.11
N ASN A 14 -30.82 12.54 -8.00
CA ASN A 14 -30.45 11.33 -7.26
C ASN A 14 -29.50 10.46 -8.10
N ARG A 15 -28.51 9.85 -7.46
CA ARG A 15 -27.51 8.98 -8.10
C ARG A 15 -27.36 7.66 -7.33
N LEU A 16 -28.51 7.07 -6.99
CA LEU A 16 -28.55 5.87 -6.17
C LEU A 16 -28.03 4.67 -6.98
N PRO A 17 -27.38 3.71 -6.29
CA PRO A 17 -26.96 2.46 -6.90
C PRO A 17 -28.18 1.64 -7.33
N ARG A 18 -28.02 0.86 -8.40
CA ARG A 18 -28.98 -0.17 -8.81
C ARG A 18 -28.72 -1.40 -7.94
N LEU A 19 -29.61 -1.66 -6.98
CA LEU A 19 -29.48 -2.78 -6.04
C LEU A 19 -30.31 -4.00 -6.46
N ASP A 20 -31.36 -3.80 -7.25
CA ASP A 20 -32.27 -4.85 -7.69
C ASP A 20 -32.23 -5.03 -9.20
N GLY A 21 -32.49 -6.27 -9.63
CA GLY A 21 -32.67 -6.63 -11.03
C GLY A 21 -31.53 -7.48 -11.59
N LYS A 22 -31.49 -7.59 -12.92
CA LYS A 22 -30.50 -8.35 -13.67
C LYS A 22 -29.81 -7.44 -14.68
N ILE A 23 -28.48 -7.46 -14.65
CA ILE A 23 -27.63 -6.76 -15.61
C ILE A 23 -26.99 -7.82 -16.50
N ILE A 24 -27.08 -7.65 -17.82
CA ILE A 24 -26.41 -8.52 -18.81
C ILE A 24 -25.28 -7.71 -19.41
N ILE A 25 -24.06 -8.16 -19.18
CA ILE A 25 -22.82 -7.47 -19.52
C ILE A 25 -21.79 -8.49 -20.02
N GLN A 26 -20.81 -8.00 -20.76
CA GLN A 26 -19.61 -8.77 -21.11
C GLN A 26 -18.70 -8.88 -19.88
N GLY A 27 -17.96 -9.98 -19.75
CA GLY A 27 -17.00 -10.20 -18.67
C GLY A 27 -17.21 -11.54 -17.99
N PRO A 28 -18.24 -11.70 -17.13
CA PRO A 28 -18.50 -12.96 -16.44
C PRO A 28 -18.87 -14.10 -17.38
N GLU A 29 -18.27 -15.27 -17.19
CA GLU A 29 -18.62 -16.49 -17.95
C GLU A 29 -19.85 -17.19 -17.35
N LYS A 30 -20.05 -17.04 -16.05
CA LYS A 30 -21.17 -17.57 -15.26
C LYS A 30 -21.92 -16.43 -14.57
N PRO A 31 -23.19 -16.65 -14.17
CA PRO A 31 -23.92 -15.68 -13.38
C PRO A 31 -23.21 -15.38 -12.04
N VAL A 32 -23.09 -14.10 -11.71
CA VAL A 32 -22.67 -13.60 -10.39
C VAL A 32 -23.89 -13.03 -9.69
N THR A 33 -24.18 -13.53 -8.49
CA THR A 33 -25.28 -13.02 -7.65
C THR A 33 -24.71 -12.16 -6.54
N ILE A 34 -25.25 -10.95 -6.37
CA ILE A 34 -24.85 -10.00 -5.33
C ILE A 34 -26.08 -9.69 -4.49
N GLU A 35 -26.09 -10.14 -3.25
CA GLU A 35 -27.09 -9.77 -2.24
C GLU A 35 -26.47 -8.73 -1.30
N ARG A 36 -27.25 -7.79 -0.77
CA ARG A 36 -26.76 -6.83 0.24
C ARG A 36 -27.62 -6.89 1.49
N ASP A 37 -26.99 -6.78 2.64
CA ASP A 37 -27.71 -6.67 3.91
C ASP A 37 -28.17 -5.22 4.19
N ASN A 38 -28.77 -5.02 5.36
CA ASN A 38 -29.27 -3.71 5.81
C ASN A 38 -28.16 -2.66 6.03
N TRP A 39 -26.89 -3.06 6.05
CA TRP A 39 -25.73 -2.18 6.15
C TRP A 39 -25.07 -1.92 4.79
N GLY A 40 -25.62 -2.52 3.73
CA GLY A 40 -25.10 -2.44 2.37
C GLY A 40 -23.89 -3.35 2.13
N ILE A 41 -23.58 -4.30 3.02
CA ILE A 41 -22.46 -5.23 2.85
C ILE A 41 -22.82 -6.24 1.75
N PRO A 42 -22.02 -6.37 0.68
CA PRO A 42 -22.29 -7.31 -0.40
C PRO A 42 -21.89 -8.75 -0.05
N TYR A 43 -22.80 -9.67 -0.36
CA TYR A 43 -22.64 -11.12 -0.37
C TYR A 43 -22.63 -11.58 -1.83
N ILE A 44 -21.43 -11.78 -2.35
CA ILE A 44 -21.15 -12.16 -3.74
C ILE A 44 -21.08 -13.69 -3.83
N ARG A 45 -21.83 -14.27 -4.76
CA ARG A 45 -21.81 -15.72 -5.05
C ARG A 45 -21.54 -15.94 -6.53
N SER A 46 -20.65 -16.88 -6.83
CA SER A 46 -20.30 -17.27 -8.20
C SER A 46 -19.90 -18.74 -8.26
N GLU A 47 -20.14 -19.42 -9.39
CA GLU A 47 -19.58 -20.76 -9.64
C GLU A 47 -18.13 -20.72 -10.14
N SER A 48 -17.67 -19.56 -10.64
CA SER A 48 -16.33 -19.33 -11.15
C SER A 48 -15.54 -18.44 -10.19
N VAL A 49 -14.30 -18.84 -9.87
CA VAL A 49 -13.40 -18.04 -9.03
C VAL A 49 -13.11 -16.68 -9.68
N THR A 50 -12.83 -16.68 -10.98
CA THR A 50 -12.56 -15.47 -11.77
C THR A 50 -13.76 -14.51 -11.75
N ASP A 51 -14.97 -15.04 -11.97
CA ASP A 51 -16.20 -14.22 -11.94
C ASP A 51 -16.53 -13.72 -10.52
N GLY A 52 -16.12 -14.46 -9.50
CA GLY A 52 -16.19 -14.02 -8.11
C GLY A 52 -15.36 -12.75 -7.87
N TRP A 53 -14.13 -12.70 -8.38
CA TRP A 53 -13.29 -11.51 -8.32
C TRP A 53 -13.89 -10.34 -9.12
N PHE A 54 -14.48 -10.62 -10.28
CA PHE A 54 -15.25 -9.62 -11.03
C PHE A 54 -16.39 -9.05 -10.18
N GLY A 55 -17.16 -9.89 -9.48
CA GLY A 55 -18.23 -9.46 -8.58
C GLY A 55 -17.76 -8.54 -7.45
N LEU A 56 -16.61 -8.86 -6.83
CA LEU A 56 -15.99 -8.00 -5.82
C LEU A 56 -15.61 -6.63 -6.41
N GLY A 57 -14.98 -6.64 -7.58
CA GLY A 57 -14.65 -5.43 -8.32
C GLY A 57 -15.89 -4.59 -8.64
N PHE A 58 -16.95 -5.22 -9.13
CA PHE A 58 -18.21 -4.56 -9.44
C PHE A 58 -18.79 -3.82 -8.23
N CYS A 59 -18.83 -4.48 -7.06
CA CYS A 59 -19.34 -3.86 -5.84
C CYS A 59 -18.50 -2.66 -5.41
N GLN A 60 -17.16 -2.78 -5.45
CA GLN A 60 -16.27 -1.65 -5.13
C GLN A 60 -16.38 -0.51 -6.15
N GLY A 61 -16.50 -0.81 -7.44
CA GLY A 61 -16.69 0.18 -8.50
C GLY A 61 -18.01 0.94 -8.38
N GLN A 62 -19.08 0.24 -7.99
CA GLN A 62 -20.40 0.81 -7.72
C GLN A 62 -20.37 1.74 -6.49
N ASP A 63 -19.77 1.29 -5.39
CA ASP A 63 -19.86 1.97 -4.09
C ASP A 63 -18.79 3.04 -3.87
N ARG A 64 -17.60 2.84 -4.44
CA ARG A 64 -16.38 3.60 -4.15
C ARG A 64 -15.79 4.25 -5.40
N SER A 65 -16.61 4.46 -6.43
CA SER A 65 -16.22 4.94 -7.76
C SER A 65 -15.19 6.09 -7.74
N PHE A 66 -15.51 7.19 -7.04
CA PHE A 66 -14.63 8.36 -7.00
C PHE A 66 -13.43 8.19 -6.07
N GLN A 67 -13.56 7.42 -4.97
CA GLN A 67 -12.42 7.08 -4.11
C GLN A 67 -11.35 6.31 -4.90
N LEU A 68 -11.79 5.34 -5.72
CA LEU A 68 -10.91 4.60 -6.62
C LEU A 68 -10.28 5.50 -7.71
N GLU A 69 -11.03 6.50 -8.22
CA GLU A 69 -10.51 7.46 -9.19
C GLU A 69 -9.39 8.34 -8.59
N VAL A 70 -9.56 8.78 -7.34
CA VAL A 70 -8.51 9.53 -6.64
C VAL A 70 -7.28 8.66 -6.44
N ALA A 71 -7.46 7.44 -5.91
CA ALA A 71 -6.35 6.52 -5.63
C ALA A 71 -5.53 6.20 -6.89
N GLN A 72 -6.18 5.83 -8.00
CA GLN A 72 -5.47 5.54 -9.26
C GLN A 72 -4.74 6.78 -9.81
N ARG A 73 -5.30 8.00 -9.64
CA ARG A 73 -4.67 9.24 -10.11
C ARG A 73 -3.46 9.63 -9.27
N VAL A 74 -3.50 9.38 -7.96
CA VAL A 74 -2.33 9.52 -7.10
C VAL A 74 -1.23 8.54 -7.56
N CYS A 75 -1.55 7.26 -7.77
CA CYS A 75 -0.58 6.28 -8.27
C CYS A 75 0.02 6.65 -9.64
N ARG A 76 -0.82 7.16 -10.54
CA ARG A 76 -0.41 7.57 -11.90
C ARG A 76 0.28 8.92 -11.95
N GLY A 77 0.17 9.75 -10.92
CA GLY A 77 0.56 11.16 -10.95
C GLY A 77 -0.21 11.93 -12.02
N THR A 78 -1.54 11.90 -11.94
CA THR A 78 -2.48 12.61 -12.83
C THR A 78 -3.64 13.28 -12.07
N LEU A 79 -3.47 13.58 -10.79
CA LEU A 79 -4.47 14.25 -9.96
C LEU A 79 -4.67 15.71 -10.38
N SER A 80 -3.61 16.41 -10.81
CA SER A 80 -3.68 17.81 -11.26
C SER A 80 -4.53 18.02 -12.51
N GLU A 81 -4.79 16.97 -13.29
CA GLU A 81 -5.72 17.00 -14.43
C GLU A 81 -7.17 17.28 -14.01
N ILE A 82 -7.56 16.93 -12.77
CA ILE A 82 -8.94 17.08 -12.29
C ILE A 82 -9.12 18.15 -11.21
N ILE A 83 -8.07 18.46 -10.45
CA ILE A 83 -8.09 19.51 -9.40
C ILE A 83 -7.17 20.71 -9.68
N GLY A 84 -6.47 20.71 -10.82
CA GLY A 84 -5.60 21.83 -11.21
C GLY A 84 -4.29 21.89 -10.42
N PRO A 85 -3.69 23.08 -10.25
CA PRO A 85 -2.39 23.26 -9.61
C PRO A 85 -2.25 22.65 -8.21
N LEU A 86 -3.37 22.49 -7.47
CA LEU A 86 -3.39 21.85 -6.16
C LEU A 86 -2.92 20.40 -6.18
N GLY A 87 -3.11 19.68 -7.29
CA GLY A 87 -2.66 18.29 -7.43
C GLY A 87 -1.22 18.14 -7.90
N LEU A 88 -0.54 19.24 -8.25
CA LEU A 88 0.76 19.16 -8.92
C LEU A 88 1.88 18.58 -8.03
N PRO A 89 2.01 18.95 -6.73
CA PRO A 89 3.00 18.33 -5.85
C PRO A 89 2.84 16.81 -5.76
N VAL A 90 1.60 16.33 -5.66
CA VAL A 90 1.27 14.90 -5.66
C VAL A 90 1.74 14.23 -6.95
N ASP A 91 1.43 14.84 -8.09
CA ASP A 91 1.78 14.26 -9.39
C ASP A 91 3.29 14.16 -9.58
N ARG A 92 4.04 15.21 -9.23
CA ARG A 92 5.50 15.22 -9.33
C ARG A 92 6.14 14.10 -8.51
N LEU A 93 5.78 13.99 -7.24
CA LEU A 93 6.36 12.96 -6.37
C LEU A 93 5.98 11.55 -6.85
N SER A 94 4.73 11.34 -7.25
CA SER A 94 4.29 10.06 -7.82
C SER A 94 5.05 9.67 -9.10
N ARG A 95 5.38 10.65 -9.97
CA ARG A 95 6.19 10.46 -11.18
C ARG A 95 7.64 10.11 -10.86
N ARG A 96 8.26 10.85 -9.92
CA ARG A 96 9.62 10.59 -9.44
C ARG A 96 9.74 9.19 -8.84
N ILE A 97 8.89 8.85 -7.86
CA ILE A 97 8.86 7.51 -7.24
C ILE A 97 8.52 6.44 -8.29
N GLY A 98 7.59 6.73 -9.21
CA GLY A 98 7.19 5.81 -10.26
C GLY A 98 6.28 4.68 -9.77
N PHE A 99 5.28 4.97 -8.94
CA PHE A 99 4.30 3.96 -8.47
C PHE A 99 3.65 3.21 -9.64
N HIS A 100 3.13 3.94 -10.63
CA HIS A 100 2.53 3.33 -11.82
C HIS A 100 3.56 2.58 -12.68
N ARG A 101 4.73 3.19 -12.94
CA ARG A 101 5.79 2.59 -13.76
C ARG A 101 6.27 1.26 -13.19
N SER A 102 6.56 1.21 -11.90
CA SER A 102 6.98 -0.01 -11.22
C SER A 102 5.84 -1.05 -11.11
N SER A 103 4.58 -0.62 -11.15
CA SER A 103 3.42 -1.52 -11.19
C SER A 103 3.20 -2.17 -12.55
N VAL A 104 3.47 -1.44 -13.64
CA VAL A 104 3.54 -2.01 -14.99
C VAL A 104 4.62 -3.09 -15.07
N ASN A 105 5.81 -2.82 -14.50
CA ASN A 105 6.89 -3.81 -14.45
C ASN A 105 6.49 -5.04 -13.61
N GLN A 106 5.83 -4.84 -12.48
CA GLN A 106 5.34 -5.91 -11.60
C GLN A 106 4.39 -6.87 -12.33
N MET A 107 3.52 -6.40 -13.23
CA MET A 107 2.63 -7.27 -14.02
C MET A 107 3.38 -8.30 -14.86
N SER A 108 4.59 -8.00 -15.33
CA SER A 108 5.35 -8.88 -16.20
C SER A 108 5.83 -10.17 -15.53
N VAL A 109 6.02 -10.13 -14.20
CA VAL A 109 6.57 -11.26 -13.42
C VAL A 109 5.48 -12.08 -12.68
N LEU A 110 4.23 -11.66 -12.73
CA LEU A 110 3.12 -12.40 -12.12
C LEU A 110 2.78 -13.66 -12.91
N ASP A 111 2.27 -14.68 -12.22
CA ASP A 111 1.80 -15.89 -12.86
C ASP A 111 0.46 -15.67 -13.62
N GLY A 112 0.05 -16.67 -14.41
CA GLY A 112 -1.21 -16.61 -15.17
C GLY A 112 -2.44 -16.37 -14.29
N PRO A 113 -2.68 -17.18 -13.25
CA PRO A 113 -3.81 -17.02 -12.34
C PRO A 113 -3.89 -15.66 -11.65
N THR A 114 -2.79 -15.15 -11.08
CA THR A 114 -2.80 -13.85 -10.38
C THR A 114 -3.14 -12.70 -11.33
N ARG A 115 -2.57 -12.71 -12.55
CA ARG A 115 -2.93 -11.71 -13.58
C ARG A 115 -4.39 -11.80 -13.98
N SER A 116 -4.92 -13.01 -14.14
CA SER A 116 -6.33 -13.23 -14.50
C SER A 116 -7.26 -12.71 -13.41
N TYR A 117 -6.96 -12.95 -12.14
CA TYR A 117 -7.77 -12.48 -11.01
C TYR A 117 -7.72 -10.95 -10.85
N LEU A 118 -6.54 -10.35 -10.99
CA LEU A 118 -6.40 -8.89 -11.02
C LEU A 118 -7.23 -8.29 -12.17
N LYS A 119 -7.13 -8.85 -13.37
CA LYS A 119 -7.90 -8.39 -14.52
C LYS A 119 -9.41 -8.51 -14.30
N ALA A 120 -9.89 -9.65 -13.83
CA ALA A 120 -11.30 -9.85 -13.57
C ALA A 120 -11.83 -8.85 -12.53
N PHE A 121 -11.07 -8.63 -11.45
CA PHE A 121 -11.39 -7.59 -10.46
C PHE A 121 -11.47 -6.20 -11.09
N THR A 122 -10.48 -5.78 -11.89
CA THR A 122 -10.48 -4.44 -12.49
C THR A 122 -11.55 -4.26 -13.57
N ASP A 123 -11.85 -5.30 -14.34
CA ASP A 123 -12.98 -5.30 -15.28
C ASP A 123 -14.29 -5.09 -14.50
N GLY A 124 -14.45 -5.80 -13.38
CA GLY A 124 -15.56 -5.61 -12.44
C GLY A 124 -15.66 -4.17 -11.95
N VAL A 125 -14.56 -3.57 -11.49
CA VAL A 125 -14.51 -2.16 -11.04
C VAL A 125 -15.02 -1.23 -12.14
N ASN A 126 -14.51 -1.36 -13.35
CA ASN A 126 -14.92 -0.51 -14.48
C ASN A 126 -16.40 -0.70 -14.80
N THR A 127 -16.90 -1.94 -14.82
CA THR A 127 -18.32 -2.19 -15.06
C THR A 127 -19.20 -1.65 -13.92
N GLY A 128 -18.80 -1.80 -12.66
CA GLY A 128 -19.52 -1.27 -11.50
C GLY A 128 -19.62 0.26 -11.52
N ARG A 129 -18.56 0.95 -11.95
CA ARG A 129 -18.55 2.42 -12.10
C ARG A 129 -19.54 2.91 -13.16
N LEU A 130 -19.68 2.17 -14.25
CA LEU A 130 -20.49 2.56 -15.42
C LEU A 130 -21.95 2.12 -15.27
N GLU A 131 -22.18 0.87 -14.87
CA GLU A 131 -23.49 0.22 -14.89
C GLU A 131 -24.12 0.04 -13.51
N GLY A 132 -23.31 0.12 -12.45
CA GLY A 132 -23.75 -0.13 -11.07
C GLY A 132 -24.66 0.98 -10.54
N SER A 133 -24.62 2.18 -11.10
CA SER A 133 -25.46 3.31 -10.65
C SER A 133 -26.22 3.93 -11.80
N SER A 134 -27.37 4.54 -11.48
CA SER A 134 -28.18 5.27 -12.47
C SER A 134 -27.42 6.42 -13.16
N LYS A 135 -26.45 7.01 -12.47
CA LYS A 135 -25.54 8.07 -12.95
C LYS A 135 -24.20 7.95 -12.21
N LYS A 136 -23.14 8.46 -12.81
CA LYS A 136 -21.81 8.58 -12.17
C LYS A 136 -21.83 9.42 -10.89
N ALA A 137 -20.91 9.18 -9.98
CA ALA A 137 -20.82 9.89 -8.69
C ALA A 137 -20.76 11.43 -8.85
N HIS A 138 -21.21 12.16 -7.82
CA HIS A 138 -21.38 13.62 -7.84
C HIS A 138 -20.11 14.37 -8.23
N GLU A 139 -18.99 13.90 -7.71
CA GLU A 139 -17.65 14.45 -7.83
C GLU A 139 -17.21 14.53 -9.29
N PHE A 140 -17.51 13.52 -10.11
CA PHE A 140 -17.21 13.55 -11.55
C PHE A 140 -17.94 14.69 -12.28
N SER A 141 -19.20 14.96 -11.93
CA SER A 141 -19.94 16.08 -12.51
C SER A 141 -19.42 17.44 -12.02
N ILE A 142 -19.11 17.53 -10.73
CA ILE A 142 -18.60 18.77 -10.11
C ILE A 142 -17.23 19.14 -10.69
N LEU A 143 -16.34 18.16 -10.83
CA LEU A 143 -15.00 18.34 -11.37
C LEU A 143 -14.96 18.33 -12.90
N ARG A 144 -16.08 18.03 -13.56
CA ARG A 144 -16.21 17.94 -15.03
C ARG A 144 -15.22 16.94 -15.64
N CYS A 145 -15.13 15.76 -15.03
CA CYS A 145 -14.31 14.66 -15.52
C CYS A 145 -15.17 13.40 -15.72
N GLU A 146 -14.61 12.46 -16.49
CA GLU A 146 -15.13 11.10 -16.61
C GLU A 146 -14.27 10.13 -15.77
N PRO A 147 -14.84 9.03 -15.27
CA PRO A 147 -14.05 7.95 -14.68
C PRO A 147 -13.02 7.45 -15.68
N SER A 148 -11.76 7.37 -15.26
CA SER A 148 -10.73 6.73 -16.09
C SER A 148 -10.83 5.22 -15.95
N THR A 149 -10.38 4.48 -16.96
CA THR A 149 -10.25 3.02 -16.89
C THR A 149 -9.29 2.63 -15.76
N PHE A 150 -9.76 1.80 -14.84
CA PHE A 150 -8.96 1.15 -13.81
C PHE A 150 -8.35 -0.13 -14.37
N GLU A 151 -7.04 -0.20 -14.43
CA GLU A 151 -6.27 -1.30 -15.00
C GLU A 151 -5.60 -2.14 -13.91
N PRO A 152 -5.20 -3.40 -14.17
CA PRO A 152 -4.54 -4.25 -13.17
C PRO A 152 -3.34 -3.60 -12.45
N GLN A 153 -2.53 -2.85 -13.20
CA GLN A 153 -1.40 -2.10 -12.65
C GLN A 153 -1.81 -0.98 -11.68
N ASP A 154 -3.04 -0.46 -11.72
CA ASP A 154 -3.50 0.52 -10.74
C ASP A 154 -3.77 -0.13 -9.38
N ALA A 155 -4.31 -1.34 -9.36
CA ALA A 155 -4.46 -2.11 -8.12
C ALA A 155 -3.08 -2.39 -7.49
N LEU A 156 -2.11 -2.80 -8.29
CA LEU A 156 -0.72 -2.94 -7.82
C LEU A 156 -0.12 -1.59 -7.38
N GLY A 157 -0.43 -0.51 -8.09
CA GLY A 157 -0.02 0.84 -7.71
C GLY A 157 -0.55 1.25 -6.34
N ILE A 158 -1.81 0.91 -6.04
CA ILE A 158 -2.41 1.16 -4.72
C ILE A 158 -1.71 0.34 -3.62
N LEU A 159 -1.30 -0.91 -3.88
CA LEU A 159 -0.48 -1.69 -2.93
C LEU A 159 0.87 -1.00 -2.64
N LYS A 160 1.53 -0.47 -3.67
CA LYS A 160 2.81 0.25 -3.51
C LYS A 160 2.63 1.60 -2.82
N LEU A 161 1.55 2.31 -3.12
CA LEU A 161 1.18 3.54 -2.43
C LEU A 161 0.91 3.28 -0.94
N PHE A 162 0.29 2.14 -0.62
CA PHE A 162 0.10 1.70 0.75
C PHE A 162 1.44 1.33 1.43
N ALA A 163 2.38 0.72 0.71
CA ALA A 163 3.73 0.46 1.22
C ALA A 163 4.51 1.74 1.52
N PHE A 164 4.38 2.75 0.66
CA PHE A 164 4.91 4.09 0.90
C PHE A 164 4.25 4.76 2.12
N GLN A 165 2.91 4.72 2.20
CA GLN A 165 2.12 5.28 3.32
C GLN A 165 2.48 4.65 4.67
N MET A 166 2.69 3.33 4.70
CA MET A 166 3.07 2.58 5.90
C MET A 166 4.58 2.65 6.16
N GLY A 167 5.17 3.82 5.92
CA GLY A 167 6.59 4.11 6.13
C GLY A 167 7.08 3.45 7.42
N SER A 168 7.92 2.43 7.26
CA SER A 168 8.43 1.68 8.40
C SER A 168 9.70 2.34 8.96
N ASN A 169 10.42 3.12 8.14
CA ASN A 169 11.65 3.80 8.55
C ASN A 169 12.09 4.97 7.64
N TRP A 170 11.84 4.92 6.32
CA TRP A 170 12.34 5.95 5.37
C TRP A 170 11.95 7.40 5.75
N ASP A 171 10.77 7.57 6.35
CA ASP A 171 10.25 8.84 6.84
C ASP A 171 11.00 9.30 8.10
N SER A 172 11.32 8.35 8.97
CA SER A 172 12.16 8.56 10.15
C SER A 172 13.61 8.91 9.77
N GLU A 173 14.18 8.28 8.73
CA GLU A 173 15.48 8.67 8.17
C GLU A 173 15.50 10.14 7.72
N LEU A 174 14.46 10.56 6.99
CA LEU A 174 14.34 11.94 6.53
C LEU A 174 14.15 12.93 7.68
N ALA A 175 13.34 12.55 8.70
CA ALA A 175 13.16 13.35 9.90
C ALA A 175 14.47 13.52 10.68
N ARG A 176 15.24 12.42 10.88
CA ARG A 176 16.55 12.48 11.53
C ARG A 176 17.56 13.29 10.74
N LEU A 177 17.56 13.19 9.41
CA LEU A 177 18.38 14.02 8.55
C LEU A 177 18.03 15.51 8.71
N ARG A 178 16.73 15.85 8.76
CA ARG A 178 16.28 17.22 8.98
C ARG A 178 16.78 17.78 10.31
N ILE A 179 16.69 17.01 11.39
CA ILE A 179 17.21 17.40 12.71
C ILE A 179 18.73 17.59 12.64
N LEU A 180 19.45 16.65 12.02
CA LEU A 180 20.90 16.74 11.87
C LEU A 180 21.32 18.01 11.12
N LEU A 181 20.66 18.35 10.02
CA LEU A 181 20.98 19.52 9.21
C LEU A 181 20.62 20.84 9.92
N ASN A 182 19.53 20.86 10.69
CA ASN A 182 19.01 22.08 11.31
C ASN A 182 19.58 22.36 12.69
N ASP A 183 19.66 21.34 13.54
CA ASP A 183 19.90 21.44 14.98
C ASP A 183 21.20 20.74 15.40
N GLY A 184 21.81 19.96 14.49
CA GLY A 184 23.10 19.33 14.68
C GLY A 184 23.06 17.96 15.37
N ARG A 185 24.23 17.34 15.48
CA ARG A 185 24.39 15.98 15.97
C ARG A 185 23.89 15.80 17.40
N ASN A 186 24.24 16.69 18.32
CA ASN A 186 23.83 16.58 19.72
C ASN A 186 22.29 16.57 19.88
N ALA A 187 21.57 17.38 19.08
CA ALA A 187 20.11 17.39 19.11
C ALA A 187 19.49 16.07 18.61
N LEU A 188 20.09 15.48 17.57
CA LEU A 188 19.69 14.14 17.11
C LEU A 188 19.98 13.06 18.16
N GLU A 189 21.14 13.15 18.82
CA GLU A 189 21.55 12.21 19.87
C GLU A 189 20.63 12.29 21.11
N ASP A 190 20.22 13.49 21.51
CA ASP A 190 19.30 13.71 22.62
C ASP A 190 17.89 13.15 22.33
N LEU A 191 17.44 13.18 21.07
CA LEU A 191 16.10 12.72 20.68
C LEU A 191 16.01 11.20 20.46
N ASP A 192 17.10 10.56 19.98
CA ASP A 192 17.11 9.12 19.65
C ASP A 192 18.36 8.39 20.23
N PRO A 193 18.53 8.34 21.57
CA PRO A 193 19.76 7.87 22.22
C PRO A 193 20.04 6.36 22.04
N ALA A 194 19.02 5.56 21.73
CA ALA A 194 19.12 4.09 21.71
C ALA A 194 19.79 3.51 20.43
N TYR A 195 20.04 4.32 19.40
CA TYR A 195 20.43 3.85 18.07
C TYR A 195 21.92 4.10 17.69
N LEU A 196 22.73 4.67 18.58
CA LEU A 196 24.04 5.30 18.27
C LEU A 196 25.28 4.41 18.22
N THR A 197 25.20 3.07 18.27
CA THR A 197 26.44 2.28 18.40
C THR A 197 27.39 2.30 17.19
N VAL A 198 27.04 2.86 16.03
CA VAL A 198 27.94 2.89 14.86
C VAL A 198 27.61 4.05 13.92
N TYR A 199 28.43 5.10 13.86
CA TYR A 199 28.34 6.16 12.84
C TYR A 199 29.71 6.63 12.33
N PRO A 200 29.83 6.99 11.03
CA PRO A 200 30.97 7.71 10.50
C PRO A 200 30.97 9.18 10.96
N ASP A 201 32.15 9.79 11.00
CA ASP A 201 32.39 11.15 11.45
C ASP A 201 31.78 12.18 10.48
N SER A 202 30.70 12.86 10.88
CA SER A 202 30.01 13.87 10.04
C SER A 202 30.68 15.25 10.08
N SER A 203 32.01 15.30 10.20
CA SER A 203 32.77 16.56 10.26
C SER A 203 32.67 17.41 8.98
N THR A 204 32.05 16.88 7.92
CA THR A 204 31.80 17.57 6.64
C THR A 204 30.46 18.28 6.55
N LEU A 205 29.49 17.98 7.43
CA LEU A 205 28.19 18.67 7.46
C LEU A 205 28.20 19.70 8.58
N LYS A 206 28.27 20.99 8.23
CA LYS A 206 28.07 22.09 9.18
C LYS A 206 26.57 22.38 9.29
N PRO A 207 25.94 22.19 10.45
CA PRO A 207 24.52 22.49 10.62
C PRO A 207 24.27 23.99 10.39
N ASP A 208 23.27 24.29 9.58
CA ASP A 208 22.76 25.64 9.35
C ASP A 208 21.24 25.50 9.20
N LYS A 209 20.51 26.08 10.17
CA LYS A 209 19.06 25.95 10.28
C LYS A 209 18.30 26.56 9.10
N ASP A 210 18.83 27.62 8.50
CA ASP A 210 18.21 28.26 7.35
C ASP A 210 18.51 27.44 6.08
N GLN A 211 19.72 26.92 5.95
CA GLN A 211 20.11 26.03 4.86
C GLN A 211 19.35 24.70 4.90
N GLY A 212 19.36 23.98 6.02
CA GLY A 212 18.72 22.66 6.15
C GLY A 212 17.21 22.67 5.88
N ASN A 213 16.50 23.71 6.35
CA ASN A 213 15.09 23.88 6.03
C ASN A 213 14.87 24.24 4.55
N SER A 214 15.68 25.11 3.95
CA SER A 214 15.52 25.47 2.52
C SER A 214 15.68 24.27 1.59
N VAL A 215 16.51 23.33 2.00
CA VAL A 215 16.99 22.20 1.22
C VAL A 215 15.97 21.06 1.13
N LEU A 216 15.45 20.61 2.28
CA LEU A 216 14.51 19.49 2.31
C LEU A 216 13.06 19.91 2.07
N LYS A 217 12.76 21.21 2.19
CA LYS A 217 11.39 21.74 2.15
C LYS A 217 10.60 21.30 0.91
N PRO A 218 11.12 21.35 -0.33
CA PRO A 218 10.34 20.92 -1.50
C PRO A 218 9.92 19.45 -1.42
N LEU A 219 10.84 18.56 -1.01
CA LEU A 219 10.53 17.14 -0.85
C LEU A 219 9.51 16.91 0.28
N ILE A 220 9.66 17.62 1.40
CA ILE A 220 8.72 17.54 2.52
C ILE A 220 7.32 18.02 2.11
N GLU A 221 7.21 19.15 1.39
CA GLU A 221 5.94 19.67 0.89
C GLU A 221 5.26 18.70 -0.08
N ASP A 222 6.04 18.07 -0.97
CA ASP A 222 5.55 17.05 -1.88
C ASP A 222 5.05 15.79 -1.13
N ILE A 223 5.76 15.35 -0.08
CA ILE A 223 5.37 14.23 0.80
C ILE A 223 4.10 14.57 1.59
N GLU A 224 4.03 15.77 2.17
CA GLU A 224 2.84 16.24 2.89
C GLU A 224 1.63 16.32 1.95
N ALA A 225 1.83 16.75 0.71
CA ALA A 225 0.76 16.82 -0.29
C ALA A 225 0.20 15.43 -0.62
N ILE A 226 1.04 14.41 -0.87
CA ILE A 226 0.54 13.05 -1.15
C ILE A 226 -0.15 12.45 0.09
N LEU A 227 0.42 12.63 1.29
CA LEU A 227 -0.15 12.14 2.55
C LEU A 227 -1.46 12.84 2.92
N SER A 228 -1.67 14.10 2.49
CA SER A 228 -2.94 14.80 2.68
C SER A 228 -4.11 14.15 1.92
N VAL A 229 -3.81 13.40 0.84
CA VAL A 229 -4.81 12.71 0.01
C VAL A 229 -5.02 11.28 0.48
N ILE A 230 -3.94 10.55 0.78
CA ILE A 230 -4.01 9.12 1.12
C ILE A 230 -4.16 8.86 2.63
N GLY A 231 -3.95 9.88 3.46
CA GLY A 231 -3.92 9.80 4.91
C GLY A 231 -2.56 9.38 5.46
N GLN A 232 -2.38 9.54 6.76
CA GLN A 232 -1.18 9.06 7.46
C GLN A 232 -1.27 7.57 7.77
N GLY A 233 -0.10 6.94 7.95
CA GLY A 233 0.00 5.59 8.51
C GLY A 233 -0.69 5.49 9.88
N GLY A 234 -0.91 4.25 10.33
CA GLY A 234 -1.73 3.98 11.50
C GLY A 234 -1.22 2.80 12.33
N GLY A 235 -1.75 2.70 13.55
CA GLY A 235 -1.57 1.54 14.41
C GLY A 235 -2.60 0.45 14.13
N SER A 236 -2.48 -0.68 14.79
CA SER A 236 -3.49 -1.74 14.78
C SER A 236 -3.28 -2.66 15.98
N ASN A 237 -4.35 -3.31 16.42
CA ASN A 237 -4.27 -4.46 17.31
C ASN A 237 -4.72 -5.75 16.60
N ASN A 238 -4.09 -6.86 16.95
CA ASN A 238 -4.67 -8.18 16.74
C ASN A 238 -4.30 -9.11 17.89
N TRP A 239 -5.15 -10.10 18.15
CA TRP A 239 -4.85 -11.16 19.09
C TRP A 239 -5.62 -12.43 18.75
N SER A 240 -5.07 -13.56 19.18
CA SER A 240 -5.77 -14.83 19.16
C SER A 240 -5.61 -15.60 20.47
N LEU A 241 -6.71 -16.21 20.89
CA LEU A 241 -6.80 -17.06 22.09
C LEU A 241 -7.06 -18.49 21.65
N SER A 242 -6.31 -19.43 22.20
CA SER A 242 -6.54 -20.86 21.98
C SER A 242 -7.84 -21.30 22.65
N ALA A 243 -8.38 -22.46 22.23
CA ALA A 243 -9.56 -23.06 22.84
C ALA A 243 -9.48 -23.18 24.38
N LYS A 244 -8.29 -23.44 24.93
CA LYS A 244 -8.06 -23.54 26.39
C LYS A 244 -8.27 -22.22 27.16
N LYS A 245 -8.40 -21.11 26.44
CA LYS A 245 -8.59 -19.75 26.98
C LYS A 245 -9.99 -19.20 26.70
N THR A 246 -10.89 -20.01 26.13
CA THR A 246 -12.23 -19.56 25.75
C THR A 246 -13.29 -20.48 26.38
N ALA A 247 -14.47 -19.93 26.67
CA ALA A 247 -15.58 -20.70 27.24
C ALA A 247 -16.28 -21.60 26.20
N THR A 248 -15.93 -21.46 24.92
CA THR A 248 -16.57 -22.16 23.80
C THR A 248 -15.75 -23.35 23.29
N ASP A 249 -14.59 -23.62 23.90
CA ASP A 249 -13.60 -24.61 23.45
C ASP A 249 -13.16 -24.39 21.99
N ARG A 250 -13.26 -23.17 21.49
CA ARG A 250 -12.87 -22.78 20.12
C ARG A 250 -11.96 -21.56 20.15
N PRO A 251 -10.97 -21.45 19.25
CA PRO A 251 -10.15 -20.26 19.15
C PRO A 251 -10.97 -19.01 18.86
N ILE A 252 -10.52 -17.89 19.40
CA ILE A 252 -11.04 -16.56 19.08
C ILE A 252 -9.90 -15.76 18.46
N LEU A 253 -10.17 -15.09 17.34
CA LEU A 253 -9.28 -14.09 16.76
C LEU A 253 -10.01 -12.75 16.73
N SER A 254 -9.30 -11.69 17.10
CA SER A 254 -9.76 -10.31 16.99
C SER A 254 -8.74 -9.49 16.20
N ASN A 255 -9.24 -8.61 15.35
CA ASN A 255 -8.42 -7.66 14.61
C ASN A 255 -9.09 -6.29 14.58
N ASP A 256 -8.30 -5.27 14.87
CA ASP A 256 -8.74 -3.91 15.09
C ASP A 256 -7.71 -2.94 14.47
N PRO A 257 -7.75 -2.73 13.13
CA PRO A 257 -6.83 -1.84 12.44
C PRO A 257 -7.21 -0.36 12.57
N HIS A 258 -6.24 0.52 12.87
CA HIS A 258 -6.44 1.95 13.15
C HIS A 258 -5.78 2.83 12.09
N LEU A 259 -6.44 2.96 10.95
CA LEU A 259 -6.04 3.94 9.92
C LEU A 259 -6.66 5.31 10.19
N SER A 260 -6.10 6.35 9.57
CA SER A 260 -6.66 7.71 9.62
C SER A 260 -8.17 7.69 9.29
N PRO A 261 -9.03 8.30 10.14
CA PRO A 261 -10.46 8.28 9.91
C PRO A 261 -10.81 9.06 8.64
N SER A 262 -11.56 8.43 7.74
CA SER A 262 -11.96 9.00 6.45
C SER A 262 -13.38 8.59 6.08
N VAL A 263 -14.05 9.45 5.31
CA VAL A 263 -15.35 9.17 4.70
C VAL A 263 -15.23 9.50 3.21
N PRO A 264 -15.35 8.51 2.30
CA PRO A 264 -15.50 7.08 2.54
C PRO A 264 -14.29 6.42 3.24
N THR A 265 -14.53 5.40 4.07
CA THR A 265 -13.47 4.61 4.73
C THR A 265 -12.63 3.82 3.72
N GLN A 266 -11.39 3.48 4.07
CA GLN A 266 -10.50 2.65 3.24
C GLN A 266 -10.86 1.15 3.27
N TRP A 267 -11.49 0.70 4.34
CA TRP A 267 -11.97 -0.68 4.50
C TRP A 267 -13.29 -0.92 3.76
N TYR A 268 -13.37 -2.06 3.07
CA TYR A 268 -14.54 -2.55 2.35
C TYR A 268 -14.92 -3.94 2.85
N LEU A 269 -16.03 -4.04 3.58
CA LEU A 269 -16.55 -5.33 4.05
C LEU A 269 -17.27 -6.04 2.91
N ALA A 270 -16.99 -7.34 2.74
CA ALA A 270 -17.67 -8.16 1.76
C ALA A 270 -17.64 -9.65 2.16
N SER A 271 -18.53 -10.41 1.55
CA SER A 271 -18.49 -11.86 1.51
C SER A 271 -18.37 -12.30 0.05
N LEU A 272 -17.43 -13.17 -0.27
CA LEU A 272 -17.21 -13.71 -1.61
C LEU A 272 -17.17 -15.24 -1.55
N HIS A 273 -18.16 -15.88 -2.16
CA HIS A 273 -18.31 -17.32 -2.21
C HIS A 273 -18.15 -17.81 -3.65
N THR A 274 -17.23 -18.74 -3.86
CA THR A 274 -16.96 -19.41 -5.13
C THR A 274 -17.24 -20.91 -5.00
N SER A 275 -17.11 -21.67 -6.09
CA SER A 275 -17.19 -23.15 -6.04
C SER A 275 -16.01 -23.79 -5.29
N GLU A 276 -14.86 -23.12 -5.21
CA GLU A 276 -13.64 -23.65 -4.59
C GLU A 276 -13.45 -23.20 -3.13
N TRP A 277 -13.80 -21.95 -2.82
CA TRP A 277 -13.56 -21.34 -1.52
C TRP A 277 -14.56 -20.22 -1.24
N ARG A 278 -14.61 -19.82 0.03
CA ARG A 278 -15.34 -18.63 0.48
C ARG A 278 -14.40 -17.73 1.27
N MET A 279 -14.64 -16.42 1.26
CA MET A 279 -13.97 -15.45 2.12
C MET A 279 -14.98 -14.43 2.62
N ILE A 280 -14.87 -14.08 3.90
CA ILE A 280 -15.68 -13.04 4.53
C ILE A 280 -14.75 -12.18 5.37
N GLY A 281 -14.82 -10.86 5.20
CA GLY A 281 -14.00 -9.95 5.99
C GLY A 281 -13.86 -8.57 5.36
N ALA A 282 -12.72 -7.93 5.65
CA ALA A 282 -12.35 -6.61 5.17
C ALA A 282 -11.29 -6.70 4.05
N ALA A 283 -11.65 -6.15 2.90
CA ALA A 283 -10.73 -5.78 1.82
C ALA A 283 -10.32 -4.31 1.95
N ILE A 284 -9.24 -3.93 1.26
CA ILE A 284 -8.89 -2.53 1.03
C ILE A 284 -9.53 -2.12 -0.30
N VAL A 285 -10.15 -0.93 -0.35
CA VAL A 285 -10.73 -0.39 -1.57
C VAL A 285 -9.65 -0.26 -2.66
N GLY A 286 -9.93 -0.85 -3.83
CA GLY A 286 -9.04 -0.86 -5.00
C GLY A 286 -8.16 -2.10 -5.10
N LEU A 287 -8.21 -2.99 -4.12
CA LEU A 287 -7.40 -4.21 -4.08
C LEU A 287 -8.29 -5.46 -4.06
N PRO A 288 -7.97 -6.50 -4.87
CA PRO A 288 -8.53 -7.82 -4.65
C PRO A 288 -7.88 -8.44 -3.40
N GLY A 289 -8.68 -9.14 -2.60
CA GLY A 289 -8.22 -9.88 -1.42
C GLY A 289 -8.76 -9.34 -0.09
N PHE A 290 -8.66 -10.18 0.94
CA PHE A 290 -9.13 -9.87 2.29
C PHE A 290 -7.94 -9.94 3.23
N VAL A 291 -7.46 -8.79 3.70
CA VAL A 291 -6.30 -8.74 4.61
C VAL A 291 -6.68 -9.07 6.06
N ALA A 292 -7.97 -8.98 6.38
CA ALA A 292 -8.56 -9.46 7.63
C ALA A 292 -9.86 -10.18 7.33
N GLY A 293 -10.05 -11.39 7.84
CA GLY A 293 -11.24 -12.18 7.53
C GLY A 293 -11.07 -13.66 7.83
N HIS A 294 -11.95 -14.46 7.25
CA HIS A 294 -11.89 -15.91 7.35
C HIS A 294 -12.42 -16.59 6.08
N ASN A 295 -11.93 -17.81 5.82
CA ASN A 295 -12.48 -18.67 4.78
C ASN A 295 -13.46 -19.74 5.31
N GLY A 296 -13.75 -19.66 6.61
CA GLY A 296 -14.63 -20.59 7.32
C GLY A 296 -13.94 -21.88 7.77
N PHE A 297 -12.65 -22.04 7.46
CA PHE A 297 -11.75 -22.99 8.12
C PHE A 297 -10.74 -22.24 9.01
N ALA A 298 -10.06 -21.24 8.43
CA ALA A 298 -9.12 -20.38 9.12
C ALA A 298 -9.58 -18.93 9.09
N ALA A 299 -9.16 -18.17 10.10
CA ALA A 299 -9.29 -16.73 10.23
C ALA A 299 -7.92 -16.09 10.39
N TRP A 300 -7.76 -14.87 9.88
CA TRP A 300 -6.55 -14.07 10.01
C TRP A 300 -6.86 -12.60 10.21
N GLY A 301 -5.90 -11.90 10.80
CA GLY A 301 -5.96 -10.47 11.05
C GLY A 301 -4.59 -9.82 10.92
N VAL A 302 -4.57 -8.51 10.66
CA VAL A 302 -3.38 -7.76 10.27
C VAL A 302 -3.09 -6.63 11.25
N THR A 303 -1.82 -6.51 11.65
CA THR A 303 -1.25 -5.25 12.16
C THR A 303 -0.02 -4.88 11.33
N ALA A 304 0.41 -3.61 11.39
CA ALA A 304 1.63 -3.18 10.73
C ALA A 304 2.84 -3.97 11.27
N GLY A 305 3.69 -4.47 10.36
CA GLY A 305 4.91 -5.21 10.70
C GLY A 305 6.03 -4.31 11.22
N LEU A 306 6.10 -3.07 10.68
CA LEU A 306 7.14 -2.07 10.96
C LEU A 306 8.57 -2.60 10.76
N ALA A 307 8.72 -3.63 9.93
CA ALA A 307 10.02 -4.07 9.47
C ALA A 307 10.44 -3.19 8.29
N ASP A 308 11.62 -2.62 8.42
CA ASP A 308 12.17 -1.67 7.47
C ASP A 308 12.51 -2.35 6.14
N ASN A 309 11.83 -1.90 5.09
CA ASN A 309 11.93 -2.38 3.71
C ASN A 309 12.23 -1.27 2.70
N THR A 310 12.61 -0.07 3.17
CA THR A 310 12.88 1.11 2.33
C THR A 310 14.01 1.93 2.93
N ASP A 311 15.12 2.09 2.21
CA ASP A 311 16.25 2.96 2.59
C ASP A 311 16.31 4.19 1.68
N LEU A 312 16.77 5.31 2.24
CA LEU A 312 17.15 6.49 1.46
C LEU A 312 18.66 6.57 1.26
N TYR A 313 19.08 7.13 0.13
CA TYR A 313 20.50 7.32 -0.20
C TYR A 313 20.76 8.76 -0.64
N ILE A 314 21.95 9.26 -0.33
CA ILE A 314 22.37 10.62 -0.64
C ILE A 314 23.73 10.60 -1.32
N GLY A 315 23.80 11.27 -2.46
CA GLY A 315 25.02 11.30 -3.26
C GLY A 315 24.78 11.90 -4.64
N ASN A 316 25.84 11.97 -5.43
CA ASN A 316 25.71 12.28 -6.84
C ASN A 316 25.32 11.01 -7.61
N PRO A 317 24.11 10.93 -8.20
CA PRO A 317 23.67 9.75 -8.92
C PRO A 317 24.49 9.53 -10.21
N CYS A 318 25.23 10.54 -10.68
CA CYS A 318 26.01 10.57 -11.92
C CYS A 318 27.54 10.55 -11.71
N SER A 319 28.05 10.21 -10.51
CA SER A 319 29.50 10.14 -10.28
C SER A 319 30.15 9.02 -11.12
N ASN A 320 31.12 9.38 -11.97
CA ASN A 320 31.86 8.48 -12.88
C ASN A 320 32.94 7.62 -12.17
N ASP A 321 32.87 7.45 -10.85
CA ASP A 321 33.92 6.74 -10.12
C ASP A 321 33.86 5.24 -10.45
N GLN A 322 34.94 4.69 -11.00
CA GLN A 322 34.99 3.31 -11.54
C GLN A 322 34.78 2.21 -10.48
N ASN A 323 34.70 2.60 -9.19
CA ASN A 323 34.38 1.71 -8.06
C ASN A 323 32.98 1.92 -7.45
N THR A 324 32.17 2.86 -7.96
CA THR A 324 30.77 3.04 -7.54
C THR A 324 29.86 3.06 -8.76
N THR A 325 29.06 2.01 -8.90
CA THR A 325 27.98 1.82 -9.89
C THR A 325 28.39 1.68 -11.36
N ASN A 326 28.78 0.47 -11.74
CA ASN A 326 28.74 -0.02 -13.11
C ASN A 326 27.29 -0.24 -13.60
N GLY A 327 26.45 0.81 -13.61
CA GLY A 327 25.04 0.65 -13.90
C GLY A 327 24.32 1.83 -14.56
N LYS A 328 23.19 1.50 -15.19
CA LYS A 328 22.46 2.35 -16.12
C LYS A 328 21.64 3.38 -15.35
N ILE A 329 22.16 4.59 -15.21
CA ILE A 329 21.34 5.75 -14.87
C ILE A 329 20.48 6.09 -16.09
N ARG A 330 19.18 6.24 -15.88
CA ARG A 330 18.24 6.64 -16.92
C ARG A 330 17.50 7.88 -16.47
N SER A 331 17.60 8.96 -17.24
CA SER A 331 16.81 10.16 -17.03
C SER A 331 15.88 10.43 -18.21
N PHE A 332 14.65 10.83 -17.94
CA PHE A 332 13.66 11.16 -18.96
C PHE A 332 12.64 12.18 -18.43
N MET A 333 12.08 12.98 -19.34
CA MET A 333 11.04 13.95 -18.99
C MET A 333 9.66 13.28 -19.02
N GLU A 334 8.92 13.39 -17.92
CA GLU A 334 7.49 13.11 -17.90
C GLU A 334 6.69 14.41 -18.04
N HIS A 335 5.58 14.35 -18.77
CA HIS A 335 4.71 15.50 -19.00
C HIS A 335 3.48 15.40 -18.10
N ILE A 336 3.28 16.39 -17.23
CA ILE A 336 2.15 16.49 -16.31
C ILE A 336 1.16 17.52 -16.84
N HIS A 337 -0.08 17.09 -17.06
CA HIS A 337 -1.17 17.93 -17.56
C HIS A 337 -1.97 18.51 -16.39
N ILE A 338 -2.29 19.80 -16.47
CA ILE A 338 -2.96 20.53 -15.39
C ILE A 338 -4.30 21.06 -15.90
N LYS A 339 -5.36 20.87 -15.09
CA LYS A 339 -6.69 21.42 -15.38
C LYS A 339 -6.62 22.90 -15.69
N GLY A 340 -7.27 23.31 -16.78
CA GLY A 340 -7.20 24.70 -17.29
C GLY A 340 -6.21 24.91 -18.43
N GLY A 341 -5.57 23.84 -18.92
CA GLY A 341 -4.73 23.88 -20.13
C GLY A 341 -3.23 24.08 -19.88
N GLY A 342 -2.81 24.07 -18.60
CA GLY A 342 -1.39 24.09 -18.25
C GLY A 342 -0.72 22.74 -18.48
N LYS A 343 0.59 22.77 -18.73
CA LYS A 343 1.46 21.58 -18.69
C LYS A 343 2.77 21.92 -18.01
N THR A 344 3.36 20.96 -17.31
CA THR A 344 4.71 21.06 -16.77
C THR A 344 5.47 19.79 -17.07
N GLU A 345 6.79 19.87 -17.06
CA GLU A 345 7.66 18.73 -17.30
C GLU A 345 8.37 18.39 -16.00
N GLU A 346 8.45 17.11 -15.67
CA GLU A 346 9.14 16.59 -14.49
C GLU A 346 10.28 15.70 -14.98
N LEU A 347 11.52 16.02 -14.57
CA LEU A 347 12.66 15.15 -14.84
C LEU A 347 12.62 13.97 -13.86
N VAL A 348 12.46 12.77 -14.40
CA VAL A 348 12.55 11.53 -13.63
C VAL A 348 13.91 10.90 -13.88
N THR A 349 14.60 10.54 -12.80
CA THR A 349 15.90 9.86 -12.83
C THR A 349 15.80 8.53 -12.08
N GLU A 350 16.13 7.44 -12.77
CA GLU A 350 16.24 6.10 -12.23
C GLU A 350 17.71 5.70 -12.14
N THR A 351 18.10 5.15 -11.00
CA THR A 351 19.45 4.60 -10.75
C THR A 351 19.35 3.10 -10.52
N ASN A 352 20.48 2.41 -10.36
CA ASN A 352 20.50 1.01 -9.94
C ASN A 352 19.85 0.78 -8.57
N LEU A 353 19.94 1.76 -7.65
CA LEU A 353 19.36 1.68 -6.32
C LEU A 353 17.85 1.94 -6.33
N GLY A 354 17.35 2.64 -7.35
CA GLY A 354 15.96 3.08 -7.43
C GLY A 354 15.82 4.54 -7.89
N PRO A 355 14.60 5.11 -7.79
CA PRO A 355 14.30 6.45 -8.26
C PRO A 355 14.91 7.54 -7.38
N VAL A 356 15.35 8.63 -8.01
CA VAL A 356 15.62 9.90 -7.33
C VAL A 356 14.29 10.56 -6.97
N ILE A 357 14.05 10.77 -5.67
CA ILE A 357 12.78 11.31 -5.15
C ILE A 357 12.84 12.78 -4.77
N GLY A 358 14.04 13.35 -4.61
CA GLY A 358 14.23 14.75 -4.25
C GLY A 358 15.63 15.24 -4.62
N GLN A 359 15.76 16.56 -4.83
CA GLN A 359 17.03 17.20 -5.19
C GLN A 359 17.83 17.63 -3.96
N SER A 360 19.15 17.62 -4.15
CA SER A 360 20.16 18.55 -3.63
C SER A 360 20.00 18.97 -2.18
N LEU A 361 20.81 18.36 -1.30
CA LEU A 361 20.99 18.78 0.08
C LEU A 361 21.63 20.19 0.24
N GLY A 362 21.30 21.15 -0.63
CA GLY A 362 21.98 22.44 -0.76
C GLY A 362 23.23 22.37 -1.64
N PHE A 363 23.50 21.21 -2.23
CA PHE A 363 24.63 20.91 -3.11
C PHE A 363 24.13 20.42 -4.47
N PRO A 364 24.27 21.20 -5.56
CA PRO A 364 23.64 20.92 -6.86
C PRO A 364 23.90 19.52 -7.42
N GLU A 365 25.00 18.90 -7.01
CA GLU A 365 25.44 17.58 -7.46
C GLU A 365 24.85 16.41 -6.65
N TYR A 366 24.15 16.66 -5.53
CA TYR A 366 23.57 15.61 -4.69
C TYR A 366 22.07 15.41 -4.95
N SER A 367 21.57 14.21 -4.67
CA SER A 367 20.15 13.89 -4.69
C SER A 367 19.78 12.89 -3.60
N ILE A 368 18.48 12.77 -3.30
CA ILE A 368 17.93 11.71 -2.44
C ILE A 368 17.33 10.62 -3.33
N THR A 369 17.87 9.41 -3.24
CA THR A 369 17.40 8.22 -3.96
C THR A 369 16.68 7.28 -2.99
N MET A 370 15.56 6.70 -3.42
CA MET A 370 14.81 5.71 -2.64
C MET A 370 15.10 4.31 -3.17
N ASN A 371 15.53 3.39 -2.30
CA ASN A 371 15.57 1.97 -2.59
C ASN A 371 14.49 1.28 -1.75
N ALA A 372 13.58 0.55 -2.39
CA ALA A 372 12.44 -0.02 -1.70
C ALA A 372 12.07 -1.38 -2.28
N THR A 373 11.83 -2.38 -1.43
CA THR A 373 11.48 -3.74 -1.89
C THR A 373 10.22 -3.76 -2.75
N TRP A 374 9.29 -2.84 -2.51
CA TRP A 374 8.00 -2.74 -3.21
C TRP A 374 8.11 -2.05 -4.58
N LEU A 375 9.27 -1.48 -4.93
CA LEU A 375 9.56 -0.98 -6.27
C LEU A 375 10.01 -2.12 -7.21
N ASP A 376 10.67 -3.14 -6.66
CA ASP A 376 11.16 -4.29 -7.42
C ASP A 376 10.01 -5.15 -7.99
N PRO A 377 10.10 -5.60 -9.25
CA PRO A 377 9.14 -6.53 -9.81
C PRO A 377 9.42 -7.95 -9.29
N VAL A 378 8.53 -8.46 -8.42
CA VAL A 378 8.73 -9.74 -7.73
C VAL A 378 7.49 -10.64 -7.85
N PRO A 379 7.60 -11.93 -8.25
CA PRO A 379 6.44 -12.81 -8.33
C PRO A 379 5.78 -13.01 -6.96
N PHE A 380 4.45 -12.97 -6.91
CA PHE A 380 3.66 -13.36 -5.74
C PHE A 380 2.35 -14.00 -6.18
N ASP A 381 1.79 -14.90 -5.36
CA ASP A 381 0.55 -15.64 -5.63
C ASP A 381 -0.42 -15.65 -4.43
N THR A 382 -0.21 -14.77 -3.45
CA THR A 382 -1.01 -14.69 -2.21
C THR A 382 -2.51 -14.59 -2.47
N LEU A 383 -2.93 -13.87 -3.52
CA LEU A 383 -4.33 -13.75 -3.92
C LEU A 383 -4.96 -15.10 -4.34
N VAL A 384 -4.14 -16.02 -4.83
CA VAL A 384 -4.56 -17.35 -5.27
C VAL A 384 -4.56 -18.33 -4.10
N GLN A 385 -3.52 -18.26 -3.25
CA GLN A 385 -3.29 -19.24 -2.19
C GLN A 385 -4.07 -18.95 -0.90
N LEU A 386 -4.06 -17.69 -0.44
CA LEU A 386 -4.64 -17.30 0.85
C LEU A 386 -6.11 -17.72 1.03
N PRO A 387 -7.01 -17.62 0.01
CA PRO A 387 -8.40 -18.04 0.15
C PRO A 387 -8.56 -19.53 0.45
N LYS A 388 -7.58 -20.36 0.06
CA LYS A 388 -7.67 -21.83 0.04
C LYS A 388 -7.06 -22.50 1.28
N ILE A 389 -6.37 -21.75 2.14
CA ILE A 389 -5.60 -22.30 3.25
C ILE A 389 -6.45 -23.13 4.21
N ARG A 390 -5.87 -24.22 4.71
CA ARG A 390 -6.46 -25.10 5.73
C ARG A 390 -5.48 -25.51 6.83
N SER A 391 -4.35 -24.81 6.94
CA SER A 391 -3.39 -25.03 8.02
C SER A 391 -2.53 -23.79 8.22
N PHE A 392 -1.89 -23.67 9.38
CA PHE A 392 -0.92 -22.59 9.62
C PHE A 392 0.30 -22.69 8.69
N GLN A 393 0.67 -23.91 8.27
CA GLN A 393 1.74 -24.09 7.29
C GLN A 393 1.35 -23.56 5.91
N GLU A 394 0.14 -23.87 5.43
CA GLU A 394 -0.39 -23.28 4.18
C GLU A 394 -0.54 -21.76 4.29
N PHE A 395 -0.94 -21.25 5.45
CA PHE A 395 -0.97 -19.81 5.72
C PHE A 395 0.41 -19.20 5.53
N LYS A 396 1.46 -19.72 6.18
CA LYS A 396 2.82 -19.25 5.98
C LYS A 396 3.26 -19.33 4.53
N THR A 397 3.00 -20.44 3.85
CA THR A 397 3.36 -20.63 2.44
C THR A 397 2.67 -19.61 1.53
N SER A 398 1.41 -19.23 1.81
CA SER A 398 0.69 -18.21 1.02
C SER A 398 1.32 -16.81 1.09
N TRP A 399 2.13 -16.56 2.11
CA TRP A 399 2.89 -15.33 2.31
C TRP A 399 4.38 -15.47 2.00
N LYS A 400 4.81 -16.59 1.41
CA LYS A 400 6.24 -16.88 1.15
C LYS A 400 6.94 -15.78 0.37
N ARG A 401 6.20 -15.06 -0.49
CA ARG A 401 6.66 -13.84 -1.12
C ARG A 401 5.61 -12.75 -1.04
N TRP A 402 6.01 -11.60 -0.51
CA TRP A 402 5.14 -10.43 -0.39
C TRP A 402 5.99 -9.15 -0.46
N PRO A 403 6.16 -8.53 -1.65
CA PRO A 403 7.11 -7.44 -1.83
C PRO A 403 6.66 -6.10 -1.25
N PHE A 404 5.40 -6.00 -0.81
CA PHE A 404 4.75 -4.77 -0.36
C PHE A 404 5.02 -4.47 1.13
N SER A 405 4.07 -3.82 1.82
CA SER A 405 4.20 -3.52 3.25
C SER A 405 4.40 -4.79 4.09
N THR A 406 5.21 -4.67 5.13
CA THR A 406 5.40 -5.74 6.10
C THR A 406 4.22 -5.80 7.07
N PHE A 407 3.79 -7.00 7.43
CA PHE A 407 2.62 -7.22 8.28
C PHE A 407 2.87 -8.24 9.38
N ASN A 408 2.23 -7.99 10.51
CA ASN A 408 2.11 -8.91 11.63
C ASN A 408 0.76 -9.63 11.49
N MET A 409 0.79 -10.86 10.98
CA MET A 409 -0.41 -11.61 10.63
C MET A 409 -0.77 -12.61 11.72
N ALA A 410 -1.86 -12.35 12.45
CA ALA A 410 -2.43 -13.29 13.40
C ALA A 410 -3.28 -14.34 12.67
N TYR A 411 -3.36 -15.54 13.24
CA TYR A 411 -4.03 -16.71 12.69
C TYR A 411 -4.80 -17.47 13.78
N ALA A 412 -5.95 -18.03 13.40
CA ALA A 412 -6.67 -19.03 14.17
C ALA A 412 -7.43 -19.98 13.23
N ASP A 413 -7.58 -21.26 13.59
CA ASP A 413 -8.32 -22.24 12.77
C ASP A 413 -9.34 -23.07 13.53
N SER A 414 -10.18 -23.77 12.78
CA SER A 414 -11.23 -24.63 13.31
C SER A 414 -10.72 -25.91 13.99
N ASN A 415 -9.43 -26.24 13.87
CA ASN A 415 -8.79 -27.36 14.55
C ASN A 415 -8.27 -26.97 15.95
N GLY A 416 -8.48 -25.73 16.38
CA GLY A 416 -8.04 -25.27 17.71
C GLY A 416 -6.68 -24.58 17.70
N ASN A 417 -6.05 -24.39 16.54
CA ASN A 417 -4.72 -23.80 16.48
C ASN A 417 -4.79 -22.27 16.44
N ILE A 418 -3.76 -21.65 17.00
CA ILE A 418 -3.48 -20.22 16.87
C ILE A 418 -2.04 -20.02 16.39
N GLY A 419 -1.84 -18.97 15.60
CA GLY A 419 -0.52 -18.63 15.06
C GLY A 419 -0.34 -17.14 14.85
N TRP A 420 0.91 -16.75 14.62
CA TRP A 420 1.30 -15.43 14.18
C TRP A 420 2.57 -15.52 13.34
N GLN A 421 2.65 -14.72 12.28
CA GLN A 421 3.79 -14.65 11.37
C GLN A 421 4.05 -13.19 10.99
N LEU A 422 5.31 -12.76 11.10
CA LEU A 422 5.77 -11.56 10.40
C LEU A 422 5.93 -11.89 8.91
N VAL A 423 5.29 -11.15 8.03
CA VAL A 423 5.35 -11.33 6.57
C VAL A 423 5.83 -10.06 5.89
N GLY A 424 6.37 -10.22 4.68
CA GLY A 424 6.86 -9.13 3.84
C GLY A 424 8.35 -9.28 3.51
N ASP A 425 8.75 -8.73 2.37
CA ASP A 425 10.13 -8.71 1.95
C ASP A 425 10.94 -7.74 2.82
N VAL A 426 11.99 -8.26 3.46
CA VAL A 426 12.93 -7.47 4.26
C VAL A 426 14.32 -7.56 3.61
N PRO A 427 14.97 -6.43 3.31
CA PRO A 427 16.29 -6.41 2.69
C PRO A 427 17.38 -6.89 3.65
N ILE A 428 18.38 -7.59 3.10
CA ILE A 428 19.60 -7.96 3.84
C ILE A 428 20.64 -6.89 3.60
N ARG A 429 20.97 -6.13 4.65
CA ARG A 429 21.98 -5.06 4.57
C ARG A 429 23.39 -5.61 4.74
N THR A 430 24.31 -5.21 3.87
CA THR A 430 25.76 -5.49 3.96
C THR A 430 26.48 -4.45 4.80
N SER A 431 25.94 -3.24 4.92
CA SER A 431 26.44 -2.15 5.75
C SER A 431 25.32 -1.21 6.20
N GLY A 432 25.58 -0.44 7.27
CA GLY A 432 24.61 0.49 7.86
C GLY A 432 23.45 -0.21 8.59
N LYS A 433 22.58 0.59 9.19
CA LYS A 433 21.39 0.14 9.95
C LYS A 433 20.09 0.81 9.51
N GLY A 434 20.10 1.58 8.41
CA GLY A 434 18.96 2.37 7.96
C GLY A 434 18.66 3.60 8.84
N THR A 435 19.56 4.05 9.72
CA THR A 435 19.18 5.11 10.67
C THR A 435 19.15 6.51 10.03
N LEU A 436 20.05 6.77 9.09
CA LEU A 436 20.11 7.98 8.28
C LEU A 436 20.25 7.56 6.82
N PRO A 437 19.89 8.44 5.87
CA PRO A 437 20.13 8.17 4.48
C PRO A 437 21.61 7.86 4.22
N HIS A 438 21.87 6.75 3.54
CA HIS A 438 23.22 6.23 3.34
C HIS A 438 23.91 6.94 2.15
N PRO A 439 25.24 7.13 2.12
CA PRO A 439 25.92 7.49 0.87
C PRO A 439 25.54 6.55 -0.28
N ILE A 440 25.42 7.06 -1.51
CA ILE A 440 25.14 6.22 -2.70
C ILE A 440 26.21 5.13 -2.82
N ALA A 441 25.85 3.93 -2.39
CA ALA A 441 26.61 2.69 -2.45
C ALA A 441 25.61 1.54 -2.28
N GLU A 442 25.74 0.48 -3.08
CA GLU A 442 24.92 -0.72 -2.91
C GLU A 442 25.24 -1.36 -1.57
N ASN A 443 24.27 -1.31 -0.65
CA ASN A 443 24.38 -1.89 0.69
C ASN A 443 23.32 -2.96 0.95
N TRP A 444 22.56 -3.37 -0.08
CA TRP A 444 21.62 -4.48 -0.01
C TRP A 444 22.19 -5.66 -0.78
N LYS A 445 21.92 -6.88 -0.31
CA LYS A 445 22.05 -8.07 -1.15
C LYS A 445 20.86 -8.17 -2.10
N ASP A 446 21.03 -8.92 -3.18
CA ASP A 446 19.94 -9.25 -4.10
C ASP A 446 18.86 -10.10 -3.41
N GLU A 447 19.24 -10.93 -2.44
CA GLU A 447 18.28 -11.71 -1.67
C GLU A 447 17.51 -10.87 -0.64
N ARG A 448 16.38 -11.42 -0.20
CA ARG A 448 15.59 -10.93 0.94
C ARG A 448 15.64 -11.99 2.04
N ILE A 449 15.37 -11.60 3.29
CA ILE A 449 15.27 -12.56 4.39
C ILE A 449 14.16 -13.58 4.04
N PRO A 450 14.46 -14.90 3.97
CA PRO A 450 13.44 -15.91 3.73
C PRO A 450 12.35 -15.90 4.81
N ILE A 451 11.10 -16.19 4.45
CA ILE A 451 9.99 -16.21 5.43
C ILE A 451 10.23 -17.21 6.58
N GLU A 452 11.00 -18.26 6.33
CA GLU A 452 11.38 -19.26 7.32
C GLU A 452 12.28 -18.68 8.43
N GLU A 453 13.03 -17.61 8.12
CA GLU A 453 13.88 -16.88 9.06
C GLU A 453 13.13 -15.72 9.74
N LEU A 454 11.98 -15.30 9.18
CA LEU A 454 11.13 -14.28 9.81
C LEU A 454 10.45 -14.83 11.08
N PRO A 455 10.33 -14.02 12.15
CA PRO A 455 9.72 -14.45 13.40
C PRO A 455 8.28 -14.95 13.22
N PHE A 456 7.96 -16.03 13.92
CA PHE A 456 6.62 -16.59 13.99
C PHE A 456 6.36 -17.24 15.35
N ARG A 457 5.09 -17.42 15.68
CA ARG A 457 4.64 -18.17 16.86
C ARG A 457 3.51 -19.11 16.46
N TYR A 458 3.50 -20.31 17.00
CA TYR A 458 2.46 -21.30 16.74
C TYR A 458 2.13 -22.06 18.02
N ASN A 459 0.85 -22.07 18.41
CA ASN A 459 0.34 -22.74 19.60
C ASN A 459 1.21 -22.55 20.86
N PRO A 460 1.47 -21.30 21.30
CA PRO A 460 2.28 -21.05 22.48
C PRO A 460 1.62 -21.66 23.73
N ALA A 461 2.44 -22.09 24.71
CA ALA A 461 1.96 -22.78 25.92
C ALA A 461 0.98 -21.94 26.75
N ASN A 462 1.14 -20.61 26.76
CA ASN A 462 0.21 -19.70 27.43
C ASN A 462 -1.14 -19.57 26.70
N GLY A 463 -1.26 -20.06 25.46
CA GLY A 463 -2.48 -20.06 24.66
C GLY A 463 -2.89 -18.68 24.15
N ILE A 464 -1.97 -17.71 24.08
CA ILE A 464 -2.23 -16.31 23.73
C ILE A 464 -1.21 -15.84 22.67
N ILE A 465 -1.71 -15.15 21.66
CA ILE A 465 -0.94 -14.39 20.67
C ILE A 465 -1.51 -12.98 20.63
N ALA A 466 -0.66 -11.97 20.61
CA ALA A 466 -1.08 -10.57 20.47
C ALA A 466 -0.01 -9.76 19.75
N SER A 467 -0.45 -8.78 18.96
CA SER A 467 0.39 -7.74 18.37
C SER A 467 -0.34 -6.40 18.44
N ALA A 468 0.39 -5.37 18.86
CA ALA A 468 -0.03 -3.98 18.85
C ALA A 468 1.04 -3.13 18.15
N ASN A 469 1.48 -3.58 16.96
CA ASN A 469 2.63 -3.05 16.21
C ASN A 469 3.98 -3.12 16.97
N ASN A 470 4.01 -3.79 18.11
CA ASN A 470 5.23 -3.96 18.89
C ASN A 470 6.28 -4.73 18.08
N LYS A 471 7.55 -4.41 18.32
CA LYS A 471 8.68 -5.11 17.71
C LYS A 471 8.56 -6.62 17.94
N PRO A 472 8.68 -7.45 16.88
CA PRO A 472 8.82 -8.89 16.98
C PRO A 472 9.94 -9.27 17.95
N THR A 473 9.63 -10.09 18.96
CA THR A 473 10.64 -10.66 19.87
C THR A 473 10.79 -12.16 19.60
N HIS A 474 12.04 -12.62 19.53
CA HIS A 474 12.35 -14.05 19.39
C HIS A 474 11.95 -14.86 20.63
N ASN A 475 11.79 -14.21 21.79
CA ASN A 475 11.48 -14.89 23.04
C ASN A 475 9.98 -14.84 23.35
N ASN A 476 9.40 -16.04 23.51
CA ASN A 476 8.07 -16.28 24.08
C ASN A 476 8.02 -15.81 25.54
N GLY A 477 7.80 -14.51 25.76
CA GLY A 477 7.25 -13.94 26.98
C GLY A 477 5.93 -13.29 26.64
#